data_AF-A0AA43A5M2-F1
#
_entry.id   AF-A0AA43A5M2-F1
#
_cell.length_a   1.000
_cell.length_b   1.000
_cell.length_c   1.000
_cell.angle_alpha   90.00
_cell.angle_beta   90.00
_cell.angle_gamma   90.00
#
_symmetry.space_group_name_H-M   'P 1'
#
loop_
_entity.id
_entity.type
_entity.pdbx_description
1 polymer ?
#
loop_
_entity_poly.entity_id
_entity_poly.type
_entity_poly.pdbx_seq_one_letter_code
_entity_poly.pdbx_strand_id
1 'polypeptide(L)' 'MKRIVVFCVGILASIYILNPTAGLFEIIPDNLPLVGNLDEAAAVALLLMCLSYFGIDLPNIFKRDKEDEKTINLDKE' A
#
# COMPACT_ATOMS: atom_id res chain seq x y z
N MET A 1 22.12 -11.91 0.05
CA MET A 1 21.55 -11.61 -1.29
C MET A 1 20.12 -11.09 -1.23
N LYS A 2 19.16 -11.85 -0.67
CA LYS A 2 17.73 -11.44 -0.62
C LYS A 2 17.47 -10.04 -0.05
N ARG A 3 18.12 -9.67 1.07
CA ARG A 3 17.99 -8.33 1.68
C ARG A 3 18.40 -7.19 0.76
N ILE A 4 19.48 -7.36 0.00
CA ILE A 4 19.99 -6.33 -0.93
C ILE A 4 19.00 -6.15 -2.09
N VAL A 5 18.47 -7.26 -2.61
CA VAL A 5 17.45 -7.21 -3.67
C VAL A 5 16.21 -6.44 -3.19
N VAL A 6 15.68 -6.78 -2.01
CA VAL A 6 14.50 -6.10 -1.45
C VAL A 6 14.78 -4.61 -1.20
N PHE A 7 15.99 -4.26 -0.75
CA PHE A 7 16.40 -2.87 -0.58
C PHE A 7 16.42 -2.11 -1.92
N CYS A 8 17.05 -2.68 -2.96
CA CYS A 8 17.07 -2.07 -4.29
C CYS A 8 15.66 -1.91 -4.88
N VAL A 9 14.79 -2.92 -4.70
CA VAL A 9 13.39 -2.86 -5.13
C VAL A 9 12.64 -1.73 -4.41
N GLY A 10 12.84 -1.57 -3.09
CA GLY A 10 12.24 -0.47 -2.33
C GLY A 10 12.70 0.92 -2.82
N ILE A 11 13.98 1.06 -3.18
CA ILE A 11 14.49 2.31 -3.78
C ILE A 11 13.83 2.57 -5.13
N LEU A 12 13.75 1.55 -6.00
CA LEU A 12 13.13 1.70 -7.32
C LEU A 12 11.65 2.06 -7.20
N ALA A 13 10.90 1.41 -6.31
CA ALA A 13 9.51 1.74 -6.04
C ALA A 13 9.36 3.19 -5.54
N SER A 14 10.25 3.64 -4.66
CA SER A 14 10.25 5.03 -4.18
C SER A 14 10.50 6.04 -5.30
N ILE A 15 11.47 5.78 -6.18
CA ILE A 15 11.75 6.63 -7.34
C ILE A 15 10.56 6.67 -8.30
N TYR A 16 9.90 5.53 -8.51
CA TYR A 16 8.72 5.42 -9.37
C TYR A 16 7.57 6.29 -8.85
N ILE A 17 7.22 6.16 -7.56
CA ILE A 17 6.14 6.94 -6.92
C ILE A 17 6.41 8.45 -6.96
N LEU A 18 7.68 8.86 -6.89
CA LEU A 18 8.05 10.27 -6.99
C LEU A 18 7.78 10.87 -8.38
N ASN A 19 7.52 10.03 -9.40
CA ASN A 19 7.22 10.40 -10.78
C ASN A 19 8.09 11.59 -11.27
N PRO A 20 9.44 11.46 -11.27
CA PRO A 20 10.33 12.56 -11.63
C PRO A 20 10.16 13.02 -13.08
N THR A 21 9.57 12.16 -13.91
CA THR A 21 9.23 12.41 -15.31
C THR A 21 7.92 13.16 -15.51
N ALA A 22 7.15 13.43 -14.44
CA ALA A 22 5.86 14.13 -14.46
C ALA A 22 4.87 13.57 -15.51
N GLY A 23 4.87 12.26 -15.70
CA GLY A 23 4.02 11.57 -16.68
C GLY A 23 4.31 11.84 -18.16
N LEU A 24 5.47 12.43 -18.49
CA LEU A 24 5.87 12.69 -19.89
C LEU A 24 6.30 11.41 -20.66
N PHE A 25 6.56 10.31 -19.96
CA PHE A 25 7.08 9.06 -20.53
C PHE A 25 6.19 7.83 -20.23
N GLU A 26 4.88 8.03 -20.07
CA GLU A 26 3.95 6.93 -19.78
C GLU A 26 3.51 6.20 -21.06
N ILE A 27 3.70 4.87 -21.07
CA ILE A 27 3.27 3.98 -22.17
C ILE A 27 1.77 3.62 -22.04
N ILE A 28 1.25 3.69 -20.81
CA ILE A 28 -0.15 3.42 -20.47
C ILE A 28 -0.86 4.75 -20.24
N PRO A 29 -2.07 4.97 -20.75
CA PRO A 29 -2.83 6.18 -20.50
C PRO A 29 -3.38 6.19 -19.05
N ASP A 30 -2.51 6.41 -18.07
CA ASP A 30 -2.81 6.35 -16.62
C ASP A 30 -3.26 7.69 -16.02
N ASN A 31 -3.49 8.71 -16.86
CA ASN A 31 -4.08 10.01 -16.50
C ASN A 31 -5.59 10.11 -16.78
N LEU A 32 -6.28 8.97 -16.94
CA LEU A 32 -7.72 8.95 -17.13
C LEU A 32 -8.46 9.17 -15.80
N PRO A 33 -9.47 10.06 -15.76
CA PRO A 33 -10.32 10.19 -14.59
C PRO A 33 -11.02 8.84 -14.29
N LEU A 34 -11.06 8.45 -13.00
CA LEU A 34 -11.54 7.19 -12.39
C LEU A 34 -10.55 6.03 -12.19
N VAL A 35 -9.63 5.75 -13.12
CA VAL A 35 -8.78 4.53 -13.06
C VAL A 35 -7.29 4.86 -13.08
N GLY A 36 -6.96 6.14 -13.24
CA GLY A 36 -5.58 6.58 -13.36
C GLY A 36 -4.71 6.30 -12.14
N ASN A 37 -3.43 6.07 -12.43
CA ASN A 37 -2.30 5.85 -11.53
C ASN A 37 -2.36 4.52 -10.75
N LEU A 38 -2.86 3.46 -11.40
CA LEU A 38 -2.95 2.14 -10.78
C LEU A 38 -1.57 1.53 -10.56
N ASP A 39 -0.62 1.83 -11.46
CA ASP A 39 0.72 1.31 -11.34
C ASP A 39 1.51 2.00 -10.20
N GLU A 40 1.26 3.27 -9.89
CA GLU A 40 1.78 3.95 -8.70
C GLU A 40 1.17 3.35 -7.42
N ALA A 41 -0.12 3.00 -7.42
CA ALA A 41 -0.73 2.30 -6.30
C ALA A 41 -0.05 0.93 -6.05
N ALA A 42 0.29 0.21 -7.12
CA ALA A 42 1.06 -1.03 -7.03
C ALA A 42 2.49 -0.78 -6.53
N ALA A 43 3.14 0.30 -6.98
CA ALA A 43 4.46 0.71 -6.51
C ALA A 43 4.45 1.07 -5.01
N VAL A 44 3.41 1.74 -4.52
CA VAL A 44 3.20 2.02 -3.08
C VAL A 44 3.04 0.70 -2.33
N ALA A 45 2.18 -0.21 -2.78
CA ALA A 45 2.01 -1.51 -2.13
C ALA A 45 3.32 -2.30 -2.07
N LEU A 46 4.10 -2.28 -3.16
CA LEU A 46 5.42 -2.91 -3.21
C LEU A 46 6.41 -2.29 -2.22
N LEU A 47 6.44 -0.95 -2.13
CA LEU A 47 7.27 -0.23 -1.17
C LEU A 47 6.90 -0.62 0.27
N LEU A 48 5.60 -0.64 0.58
CA LEU A 48 5.06 -1.05 1.86
C LEU A 48 5.49 -2.48 2.23
N MET A 49 5.46 -3.43 1.28
CA MET A 49 5.97 -4.79 1.49
C MET A 49 7.48 -4.82 1.74
N CYS A 50 8.26 -3.98 1.04
CA CYS A 50 9.70 -3.88 1.26
C CYS A 50 10.02 -3.33 2.67
N LEU A 51 9.30 -2.30 3.12
CA LEU A 51 9.45 -1.76 4.47
C LEU A 51 9.08 -2.79 5.54
N SER A 52 7.98 -3.52 5.34
CA SER A 52 7.57 -4.63 6.21
C SER A 52 8.65 -5.72 6.30
N TYR A 53 9.31 -6.06 5.19
CA TYR A 53 10.41 -7.00 5.17
C TYR A 53 11.60 -6.58 6.05
N PHE A 54 11.81 -5.27 6.24
CA PHE A 54 12.83 -4.73 7.15
C PHE A 54 12.36 -4.57 8.60
N GLY A 55 11.12 -4.95 8.91
CA GLY A 55 10.56 -4.86 10.26
C GLY A 55 10.01 -3.49 10.62
N ILE A 56 9.70 -2.66 9.61
CA ILE A 56 8.97 -1.41 9.82
C ILE A 56 7.49 -1.77 9.95
N ASP A 57 6.88 -1.45 11.09
CA ASP A 57 5.45 -1.68 11.31
C ASP A 57 4.62 -0.70 10.48
N LEU A 58 3.73 -1.24 9.65
CA LEU A 58 2.81 -0.44 8.87
C LEU A 58 1.59 -0.07 9.72
N PRO A 59 1.04 1.15 9.56
CA PRO A 59 -0.24 1.47 10.16
C PRO A 59 -1.28 0.46 9.68
N ASN A 60 -2.15 0.04 10.59
CA ASN A 60 -3.12 -1.02 10.33
C ASN A 60 -4.33 -0.43 9.56
N ILE A 61 -4.10 -0.05 8.30
CA ILE A 61 -5.03 0.74 7.46
C ILE A 61 -6.31 -0.06 7.12
N PHE A 62 -6.25 -1.39 7.21
CA PHE A 62 -7.36 -2.30 6.93
C PHE A 62 -7.97 -2.94 8.18
N LYS A 63 -7.61 -2.47 9.39
CA LYS A 63 -8.21 -2.99 10.61
C LYS A 63 -9.70 -2.60 10.64
N ARG A 64 -10.55 -3.53 10.22
CA ARG A 64 -11.99 -3.43 10.44
C ARG A 64 -12.22 -3.66 11.92
N ASP A 65 -12.56 -2.60 12.65
CA ASP A 65 -13.01 -2.74 14.03
C ASP A 65 -14.18 -3.72 14.02
N LYS A 66 -13.98 -4.90 14.64
CA LYS A 66 -15.08 -5.80 14.90
C LYS A 66 -15.96 -5.07 15.91
N GLU A 67 -17.13 -4.63 15.48
CA GLU A 67 -18.20 -4.23 16.38
C GLU A 67 -18.42 -5.37 17.37
N ASP A 68 -18.08 -5.13 18.64
CA ASP A 68 -18.24 -6.10 19.71
C ASP A 68 -19.72 -6.54 19.73
N GLU A 69 -19.91 -7.85 19.53
CA GLU A 69 -21.17 -8.55 19.62
C GLU A 69 -21.77 -8.28 21.01
N LYS A 70 -22.65 -7.27 21.11
CA LYS A 70 -23.46 -7.03 22.31
C LYS A 70 -24.34 -8.26 22.52
N THR A 71 -23.85 -9.19 23.32
CA THR A 71 -24.67 -10.18 23.99
C THR A 71 -25.61 -9.43 24.92
N ILE A 72 -26.78 -9.06 24.38
CA ILE A 72 -27.91 -8.58 25.17
C ILE A 72 -28.34 -9.77 26.03
N ASN A 73 -27.83 -9.82 27.27
CA ASN A 73 -28.38 -10.70 28.29
C ASN A 73 -29.82 -10.24 28.55
N LEU A 74 -30.79 -10.96 27.97
CA LEU A 74 -32.20 -10.89 28.33
C LEU A 74 -32.44 -11.66 29.62
N ASP A 75 -31.80 -11.23 30.70
CA ASP A 75 -32.13 -11.68 32.05
C ASP A 75 -32.58 -10.45 32.85
N LYS A 76 -33.84 -10.08 32.68
CA LYS A 76 -34.60 -9.32 33.68
C LYS A 76 -35.98 -9.95 33.82
N GLU A 77 -36.04 -10.79 34.86
CA GLU A 77 -37.10 -10.89 35.89
C GLU A 77 -38.44 -10.20 35.61
#